data_AF-A0AAW0A814-F1
#
_entry.id   AF-A0AAW0A814-F1
#
_cell.length_a   1.000
_cell.length_b   1.000
_cell.length_c   1.000
_cell.angle_alpha   90.00
_cell.angle_beta   90.00
_cell.angle_gamma   90.00
#
_symmetry.space_group_name_H-M   'P 1'
#
loop_
_entity.id
_entity.type
_entity.pdbx_description
1 polymer ?
#
loop_
_entity_poly.entity_id
_entity_poly.type
_entity_poly.pdbx_seq_one_letter_code
_entity_poly.pdbx_strand_id
1 'polypeptide(L)'
;MPETRETAASGKVAKSGFDAAQQAGADLTVQAIVADASASEAEAEDAPERAQTGLAYQLEPTSTVVRGSESHQTPIYPEVMAHSVNNYPPVPYPPTLKNLVLSEVHATHRGLILNFTTLYFMILYLTHTSVQWYTRARWETGIMSVTKQVRKFRVGMALIFQEYVLAFVTIDLLFQPIWKTSFAEFRVPPNVYTATTDFLVLVADWIRSENFLAGRKYVLACEAIRRANKIWYGIGVYTVMELFFMAGLSPFLTVCELFSSPSRTARFLAAYYTFIHHSENHLWKLLRPCIHDGVLAPTTEQRLKYADWLYVWGKERVMMSNRMAELVDHFNVKSFFLFLSFFVLCPLILFGS
;
A
#
# COMPACT_ATOMS: atom_id res chain seq x y z
N MET A 1 3.70 5.58 2.55
CA MET A 1 2.93 4.68 1.66
C MET A 1 2.81 3.34 2.34
N PRO A 2 1.60 2.77 2.53
CA PRO A 2 1.49 1.41 3.03
C PRO A 2 2.23 0.51 2.06
N GLU A 3 3.00 -0.38 2.65
CA GLU A 3 3.81 -1.32 1.91
C GLU A 3 3.11 -2.68 1.99
N THR A 4 3.75 -3.71 1.46
CA THR A 4 3.03 -4.94 1.14
C THR A 4 2.29 -5.59 2.32
N ARG A 5 2.76 -5.41 3.56
CA ARG A 5 2.08 -5.96 4.74
C ARG A 5 0.81 -5.22 5.12
N GLU A 6 0.80 -3.89 5.11
CA GLU A 6 -0.42 -3.15 5.44
C GLU A 6 -1.48 -3.33 4.35
N THR A 7 -1.05 -3.48 3.09
CA THR A 7 -1.97 -3.74 1.98
C THR A 7 -2.53 -5.16 2.03
N ALA A 8 -1.69 -6.16 2.34
CA ALA A 8 -2.14 -7.52 2.62
C ALA A 8 -3.09 -7.57 3.82
N ALA A 9 -2.81 -6.82 4.90
CA ALA A 9 -3.67 -6.74 6.06
C ALA A 9 -5.05 -6.18 5.70
N SER A 10 -5.07 -5.06 4.99
CA SER A 10 -6.29 -4.41 4.53
C SER A 10 -7.08 -5.31 3.59
N GLY A 11 -6.40 -6.05 2.71
CA GLY A 11 -7.00 -7.06 1.84
C GLY A 11 -7.66 -8.21 2.60
N LYS A 12 -7.01 -8.73 3.65
CA LYS A 12 -7.58 -9.80 4.49
C LYS A 12 -8.81 -9.31 5.28
N VAL A 13 -8.78 -8.08 5.81
CA VAL A 13 -9.94 -7.47 6.46
C VAL A 13 -11.09 -7.28 5.48
N ALA A 14 -10.79 -6.74 4.28
CA ALA A 14 -11.78 -6.56 3.23
C ALA A 14 -12.45 -7.88 2.83
N LYS A 15 -11.63 -8.90 2.56
CA LYS A 15 -12.09 -10.23 2.15
C LYS A 15 -12.90 -10.91 3.26
N SER A 16 -12.47 -10.83 4.52
CA SER A 16 -13.21 -11.40 5.64
C SER A 16 -14.60 -10.80 5.81
N GLY A 17 -14.76 -9.47 5.65
CA GLY A 17 -16.08 -8.85 5.75
C GLY A 17 -16.96 -9.14 4.53
N PHE A 18 -16.35 -9.21 3.34
CA PHE A 18 -17.05 -9.65 2.12
C PHE A 18 -17.58 -11.08 2.25
N ASP A 19 -16.75 -12.01 2.70
CA ASP A 19 -17.15 -13.41 2.90
C ASP A 19 -18.26 -13.54 3.94
N ALA A 20 -18.20 -12.77 5.03
CA ALA A 20 -19.26 -12.73 6.04
C ALA A 20 -20.59 -12.19 5.48
N ALA A 21 -20.54 -11.13 4.66
CA ALA A 21 -21.73 -10.57 4.02
C ALA A 21 -22.35 -11.54 3.01
N GLN A 22 -21.52 -12.24 2.22
CA GLN A 22 -21.99 -13.29 1.30
C GLN A 22 -22.61 -14.47 2.04
N GLN A 23 -22.01 -14.94 3.13
CA GLN A 23 -22.58 -16.00 3.97
C GLN A 23 -23.91 -15.60 4.58
N ALA A 24 -24.11 -14.32 4.89
CA ALA A 24 -25.38 -13.77 5.36
C ALA A 24 -26.42 -13.59 4.25
N GLY A 25 -26.07 -13.83 2.98
CA GLY A 25 -26.96 -13.61 1.84
C GLY A 25 -27.31 -12.14 1.61
N ALA A 26 -26.43 -11.22 2.01
CA ALA A 26 -26.66 -9.78 1.93
C ALA A 26 -26.65 -9.28 0.48
N ASP A 27 -27.45 -8.25 0.19
CA ASP A 27 -27.40 -7.56 -1.10
C ASP A 27 -26.21 -6.60 -1.13
N LEU A 28 -25.20 -6.96 -1.92
CA LEU A 28 -23.98 -6.18 -2.13
C LEU A 28 -24.04 -5.27 -3.37
N THR A 29 -25.25 -4.87 -3.77
CA THR A 29 -25.48 -3.79 -4.74
C THR A 29 -25.19 -2.44 -4.09
N VAL A 30 -24.34 -1.63 -4.72
CA VAL A 30 -24.01 -0.29 -4.22
C VAL A 30 -25.25 0.61 -4.30
N GLN A 31 -25.66 1.14 -3.16
CA GLN A 31 -26.79 2.07 -3.03
C GLN A 31 -26.35 3.53 -3.01
N ALA A 32 -25.18 3.80 -2.40
CA ALA A 32 -24.61 5.14 -2.30
C ALA A 32 -23.09 5.09 -2.16
N ILE A 33 -22.44 6.20 -2.55
CA ILE A 33 -21.04 6.49 -2.25
C ILE A 33 -21.02 7.67 -1.28
N VAL A 34 -20.29 7.56 -0.18
CA VAL A 34 -20.21 8.57 0.87
C VAL A 34 -18.76 9.00 1.09
N ALA A 35 -18.52 10.28 1.39
CA ALA A 35 -17.21 10.79 1.76
C ALA A 35 -17.31 11.93 2.79
N ASP A 36 -16.22 12.18 3.52
CA ASP A 36 -16.01 13.44 4.23
C ASP A 36 -15.37 14.47 3.27
N ALA A 37 -15.80 15.73 3.40
CA ALA A 37 -15.18 16.86 2.72
C ALA A 37 -13.81 17.22 3.35
N SER A 38 -12.89 17.69 2.53
CA SER A 38 -11.70 18.43 2.97
C SER A 38 -12.10 19.74 3.66
N ALA A 39 -11.13 20.49 4.21
CA ALA A 39 -11.44 21.80 4.79
C ALA A 39 -11.93 22.78 3.71
N SER A 40 -11.20 22.87 2.59
CA SER A 40 -11.56 23.76 1.47
C SER A 40 -12.87 23.35 0.80
N GLU A 41 -13.16 22.04 0.69
CA GLU A 41 -14.43 21.55 0.14
C GLU A 41 -15.63 21.89 1.04
N ALA A 42 -15.43 21.93 2.36
CA ALA A 42 -16.48 22.28 3.32
C ALA A 42 -16.75 23.79 3.39
N GLU A 43 -15.79 24.62 2.96
CA GLU A 43 -15.89 26.08 2.93
C GLU A 43 -16.46 26.63 1.61
N ALA A 44 -16.64 25.79 0.60
CA ALA A 44 -17.22 26.19 -0.68
C ALA A 44 -18.69 26.64 -0.52
N GLU A 45 -19.09 27.65 -1.28
CA GLU A 45 -20.44 28.24 -1.22
C GLU A 45 -21.54 27.22 -1.55
N ASP A 46 -21.25 26.29 -2.46
CA ASP A 46 -22.13 25.21 -2.90
C ASP A 46 -21.91 23.89 -2.15
N ALA A 47 -21.11 23.89 -1.07
CA ALA A 47 -20.87 22.70 -0.27
C ALA A 47 -22.18 22.20 0.38
N PRO A 48 -22.45 20.89 0.39
CA PRO A 48 -23.60 20.33 1.10
C PRO A 48 -23.59 20.71 2.60
N GLU A 49 -24.74 21.00 3.20
CA GLU A 49 -24.87 21.38 4.61
C GLU A 49 -24.16 20.40 5.57
N ARG A 50 -24.24 19.10 5.26
CA ARG A 50 -23.54 18.05 6.02
C ARG A 50 -22.01 18.21 5.94
N ALA A 51 -21.47 18.55 4.79
CA ALA A 51 -20.04 18.80 4.61
C ALA A 51 -19.59 20.02 5.43
N GLN A 52 -20.36 21.12 5.38
CA GLN A 52 -20.12 22.36 6.14
C GLN A 52 -20.10 22.11 7.65
N THR A 53 -20.97 21.21 8.14
CA THR A 53 -21.04 20.81 9.56
C THR A 53 -20.03 19.72 9.95
N GLY A 54 -19.13 19.32 9.04
CA GLY A 54 -18.08 18.34 9.30
C GLY A 54 -18.59 16.89 9.40
N LEU A 55 -19.79 16.61 8.87
CA LEU A 55 -20.38 15.29 8.74
C LEU A 55 -20.09 14.67 7.36
N ALA A 56 -20.06 13.34 7.30
CA ALA A 56 -19.97 12.63 6.04
C ALA A 56 -21.27 12.83 5.23
N TYR A 57 -21.14 12.93 3.92
CA TYR A 57 -22.24 13.19 3.00
C TYR A 57 -22.19 12.26 1.78
N GLN A 58 -23.36 12.01 1.20
CA GLN A 58 -23.49 11.20 0.00
C GLN A 58 -23.03 12.01 -1.23
N LEU A 59 -22.25 11.37 -2.09
CA LEU A 59 -21.81 11.95 -3.35
C LEU A 59 -22.88 11.74 -4.42
N GLU A 60 -23.23 12.81 -5.12
CA GLU A 60 -24.10 12.77 -6.28
C GLU A 60 -23.35 12.35 -7.55
N PRO A 61 -24.04 11.86 -8.60
CA PRO A 61 -23.40 11.50 -9.87
C PRO A 61 -22.65 12.63 -10.57
N THR A 62 -22.95 13.88 -10.21
CA THR A 62 -22.29 15.09 -10.71
C THR A 62 -21.10 15.53 -9.84
N SER A 63 -20.77 14.77 -8.79
CA SER A 63 -19.70 15.13 -7.85
C SER A 63 -18.35 15.23 -8.55
N THR A 64 -17.66 16.35 -8.31
CA THR A 64 -16.30 16.63 -8.79
C THR A 64 -15.23 16.35 -7.74
N VAL A 65 -15.60 15.68 -6.64
CA VAL A 65 -14.69 15.41 -5.51
C VAL A 65 -13.59 14.44 -5.95
N VAL A 66 -12.34 14.89 -5.83
CA VAL A 66 -11.15 14.13 -6.18
C VAL A 66 -10.28 13.83 -4.96
N ARG A 67 -9.52 12.74 -4.99
CA ARG A 67 -8.58 12.33 -3.94
C ARG A 67 -7.29 11.83 -4.57
N GLY A 68 -6.18 12.02 -3.86
CA GLY A 68 -4.85 11.62 -4.30
C GLY A 68 -3.80 12.63 -3.89
N SER A 69 -2.55 12.39 -4.28
CA SER A 69 -1.50 13.41 -4.17
C SER A 69 -1.80 14.59 -5.10
N GLU A 70 -1.26 15.76 -4.81
CA GLU A 70 -1.43 16.99 -5.60
C GLU A 70 -1.27 16.80 -7.12
N SER A 71 -0.30 15.97 -7.55
CA SER A 71 -0.04 15.70 -8.97
C SER A 71 -0.82 14.52 -9.57
N HIS A 72 -1.59 13.78 -8.77
CA HIS A 72 -2.26 12.54 -9.19
C HIS A 72 -3.60 12.37 -8.45
N GLN A 73 -4.46 13.39 -8.52
CA GLN A 73 -5.82 13.30 -8.00
C GLN A 73 -6.73 12.58 -8.99
N THR A 74 -7.64 11.77 -8.48
CA THR A 74 -8.64 11.03 -9.25
C THR A 74 -10.00 11.14 -8.58
N PRO A 75 -11.10 11.12 -9.36
CA PRO A 75 -12.43 11.29 -8.79
C PRO A 75 -12.86 10.09 -7.95
N ILE A 76 -13.55 10.37 -6.85
CA ILE A 76 -14.15 9.33 -6.01
C ILE A 76 -15.30 8.66 -6.76
N TYR A 77 -16.14 9.46 -7.42
CA TYR A 77 -17.26 8.96 -8.22
C TYR A 77 -16.75 8.44 -9.59
N PRO A 78 -17.24 7.30 -10.11
CA PRO A 78 -16.78 6.78 -11.39
C PRO A 78 -17.08 7.75 -12.55
N GLU A 79 -16.05 8.21 -13.27
CA GLU A 79 -16.21 9.11 -14.43
C GLU A 79 -17.08 8.50 -15.52
N VAL A 80 -16.98 7.18 -15.73
CA VAL A 80 -17.79 6.42 -16.70
C VAL A 80 -19.30 6.47 -16.40
N MET A 81 -19.68 6.91 -15.19
CA MET A 81 -21.06 7.09 -14.75
C MET A 81 -21.46 8.58 -14.68
N ALA A 82 -20.52 9.51 -14.82
CA ALA A 82 -20.79 10.93 -14.78
C ALA A 82 -21.48 11.36 -16.08
N HIS A 83 -22.73 11.81 -16.00
CA HIS A 83 -23.58 12.03 -17.16
C HIS A 83 -23.17 13.18 -18.10
N SER A 84 -22.20 14.04 -17.76
CA SER A 84 -21.88 15.20 -18.62
C SER A 84 -20.54 15.90 -18.36
N VAL A 85 -19.60 15.28 -17.64
CA VAL A 85 -18.37 15.97 -17.27
C VAL A 85 -17.31 15.70 -18.33
N ASN A 86 -17.21 16.60 -19.31
CA ASN A 86 -16.15 16.72 -20.33
C ASN A 86 -16.22 15.76 -21.54
N ASN A 87 -16.77 16.23 -22.67
CA ASN A 87 -16.46 15.85 -24.06
C ASN A 87 -16.44 14.36 -24.48
N TYR A 88 -16.82 13.41 -23.62
CA TYR A 88 -17.00 12.03 -24.04
C TYR A 88 -18.29 11.90 -24.83
N PRO A 89 -18.29 11.13 -25.94
CA PRO A 89 -19.52 10.84 -26.65
C PRO A 89 -20.51 10.20 -25.67
N PRO A 90 -21.78 10.62 -25.67
CA PRO A 90 -22.77 10.10 -24.74
C PRO A 90 -22.84 8.58 -24.89
N VAL A 91 -22.50 7.87 -23.81
CA VAL A 91 -22.73 6.43 -23.75
C VAL A 91 -24.24 6.26 -23.64
N PRO A 92 -24.91 5.54 -24.56
CA PRO A 92 -26.37 5.53 -24.63
C PRO A 92 -27.04 4.96 -23.37
N TYR A 93 -26.30 4.23 -22.53
CA TYR A 93 -26.76 3.71 -21.24
C TYR A 93 -25.57 3.66 -20.26
N PRO A 94 -25.20 4.77 -19.59
CA PRO A 94 -24.13 4.73 -18.60
C PRO A 94 -24.55 3.83 -17.44
N PRO A 95 -23.62 3.06 -16.84
CA PRO A 95 -23.91 2.29 -15.64
C PRO A 95 -24.46 3.21 -14.56
N THR A 96 -25.44 2.71 -13.81
CA THR A 96 -25.93 3.35 -12.58
C THR A 96 -25.36 2.61 -11.36
N LEU A 97 -25.48 3.19 -10.16
CA LEU A 97 -25.02 2.49 -8.94
C LEU A 97 -25.72 1.13 -8.76
N LYS A 98 -26.96 0.98 -9.25
CA LYS A 98 -27.72 -0.28 -9.25
C LYS A 98 -27.07 -1.38 -10.09
N ASN A 99 -26.15 -1.04 -10.99
CA ASN A 99 -25.39 -1.99 -11.80
C ASN A 99 -24.07 -2.42 -11.14
N LEU A 100 -23.70 -1.82 -10.01
CA LEU A 100 -22.47 -2.11 -9.28
C LEU A 100 -22.76 -3.13 -8.17
N VAL A 101 -22.59 -4.41 -8.49
CA VAL A 101 -22.76 -5.51 -7.52
C VAL A 101 -21.40 -6.07 -7.16
N LEU A 102 -21.00 -5.94 -5.90
CA LEU A 102 -19.70 -6.44 -5.44
C LEU A 102 -19.69 -7.98 -5.50
N SER A 103 -18.88 -8.52 -6.42
CA SER A 103 -18.77 -9.95 -6.71
C SER A 103 -17.46 -10.56 -6.23
N GLU A 104 -16.37 -9.78 -6.20
CA GLU A 104 -15.06 -10.26 -5.77
C GLU A 104 -14.21 -9.16 -5.13
N VAL A 105 -13.27 -9.58 -4.29
CA VAL A 105 -12.31 -8.72 -3.58
C VAL A 105 -10.91 -9.28 -3.79
N HIS A 106 -10.03 -8.51 -4.42
CA HIS A 106 -8.67 -8.89 -4.78
C HIS A 106 -7.65 -7.95 -4.14
N ALA A 107 -6.76 -8.49 -3.31
CA ALA A 107 -5.66 -7.72 -2.74
C ALA A 107 -4.48 -7.65 -3.72
N THR A 108 -3.82 -6.49 -3.77
CA THR A 108 -2.54 -6.31 -4.46
C THR A 108 -1.51 -5.79 -3.47
N HIS A 109 -0.22 -5.76 -3.83
CA HIS A 109 0.81 -5.25 -2.92
C HIS A 109 0.70 -3.74 -2.63
N ARG A 110 -0.13 -2.96 -3.34
CA ARG A 110 -0.32 -1.51 -3.10
C ARG A 110 -1.75 -1.06 -2.83
N GLY A 111 -2.72 -1.94 -2.96
CA GLY A 111 -4.11 -1.55 -2.93
C GLY A 111 -5.07 -2.73 -2.97
N LEU A 112 -6.35 -2.40 -3.04
CA LEU A 112 -7.44 -3.35 -3.10
C LEU A 112 -8.25 -3.12 -4.36
N ILE A 113 -8.55 -4.20 -5.07
CA ILE A 113 -9.40 -4.19 -6.25
C ILE A 113 -10.73 -4.85 -5.87
N LEU A 114 -11.83 -4.17 -6.15
CA LEU A 114 -13.19 -4.63 -5.99
C LEU A 114 -13.80 -4.84 -7.37
N ASN A 115 -14.38 -6.02 -7.60
CA ASN A 115 -15.09 -6.35 -8.84
C ASN A 115 -16.59 -6.07 -8.64
N PHE A 116 -17.13 -5.05 -9.31
CA PHE A 116 -18.54 -4.68 -9.27
C PHE A 116 -19.36 -5.24 -10.44
N THR A 117 -18.89 -6.32 -11.07
CA THR A 117 -19.47 -6.96 -12.27
C THR A 117 -19.35 -6.09 -13.52
N THR A 118 -19.87 -4.87 -13.50
CA THR A 118 -19.83 -3.91 -14.63
C THR A 118 -18.62 -3.00 -14.62
N LEU A 119 -18.07 -2.72 -13.43
CA LEU A 119 -16.85 -1.93 -13.24
C LEU A 119 -15.90 -2.59 -12.25
N TYR A 120 -14.65 -2.19 -12.33
CA TYR A 120 -13.65 -2.49 -11.32
C TYR A 120 -13.23 -1.21 -10.62
N PHE A 121 -13.09 -1.30 -9.30
CA PHE A 121 -12.60 -0.22 -8.46
C PHE A 121 -11.30 -0.65 -7.80
N MET A 122 -10.24 0.12 -7.99
CA MET A 122 -9.02 -0.02 -7.23
C MET A 122 -8.86 1.15 -6.28
N ILE A 123 -8.56 0.88 -5.02
CA ILE A 123 -8.09 1.89 -4.08
C ILE A 123 -6.60 1.69 -3.78
N LEU A 124 -5.81 2.73 -4.03
CA LEU A 124 -4.47 2.85 -3.49
C LEU A 124 -4.54 3.60 -2.16
N TYR A 125 -4.12 2.95 -1.09
CA TYR A 125 -4.27 3.47 0.28
C TYR A 125 -3.41 4.71 0.61
N LEU A 126 -2.38 5.00 -0.21
CA LEU A 126 -1.39 6.08 -0.06
C LEU A 126 -0.87 6.37 1.35
N THR A 127 -1.53 7.08 2.25
CA THR A 127 -1.12 7.17 3.66
C THR A 127 -2.32 7.07 4.58
N HIS A 128 -2.10 6.49 5.76
CA HIS A 128 -3.05 6.47 6.87
C HIS A 128 -4.48 6.01 6.54
N THR A 129 -4.68 5.24 5.47
CA THR A 129 -5.99 4.73 5.06
C THR A 129 -6.13 3.26 5.46
N SER A 130 -7.27 2.91 6.03
CA SER A 130 -7.60 1.54 6.46
C SER A 130 -8.98 1.13 5.98
N VAL A 131 -9.16 -0.17 5.76
CA VAL A 131 -10.44 -0.77 5.37
C VAL A 131 -11.21 -1.18 6.62
N GLN A 132 -12.50 -0.89 6.65
CA GLN A 132 -13.41 -1.22 7.74
C GLN A 132 -14.74 -1.71 7.17
N TRP A 133 -15.34 -2.70 7.83
CA TRP A 133 -16.72 -3.11 7.58
C TRP A 133 -17.60 -2.68 8.73
N TYR A 134 -18.76 -2.11 8.41
CA TYR A 134 -19.78 -1.74 9.39
C TYR A 134 -21.12 -2.38 9.00
N THR A 135 -21.96 -2.68 9.99
CA THR A 135 -23.38 -2.86 9.73
C THR A 135 -24.02 -1.50 9.46
N ARG A 136 -25.07 -1.47 8.64
CA ARG A 136 -25.72 -0.21 8.27
C ARG A 136 -26.25 0.57 9.47
N ALA A 137 -26.87 -0.11 10.44
CA ALA A 137 -27.36 0.52 11.66
C ALA A 137 -26.24 1.21 12.46
N ARG A 138 -25.06 0.58 12.58
CA ARG A 138 -23.90 1.17 13.26
C ARG A 138 -23.30 2.33 12.46
N TRP A 139 -23.29 2.22 11.13
CA TRP A 139 -22.84 3.30 10.26
C TRP A 139 -23.68 4.57 10.42
N GLU A 140 -25.00 4.44 10.36
CA GLU A 140 -25.94 5.56 10.46
C GLU A 140 -25.88 6.26 11.83
N THR A 141 -25.83 5.47 12.90
CA THR A 141 -25.82 5.99 14.27
C THR A 141 -24.44 6.48 14.72
N GLY A 142 -23.37 5.72 14.43
CA GLY A 142 -22.05 5.96 14.97
C GLY A 142 -21.09 6.74 14.06
N ILE A 143 -21.32 6.74 12.74
CA ILE A 143 -20.43 7.39 11.77
C ILE A 143 -21.10 8.60 11.12
N MET A 144 -22.26 8.40 10.51
CA MET A 144 -22.96 9.48 9.78
C MET A 144 -23.46 10.59 10.70
N SER A 145 -23.81 10.27 11.94
CA SER A 145 -24.31 11.25 12.91
C SER A 145 -23.22 11.95 13.73
N VAL A 146 -21.94 11.63 13.49
CA VAL A 146 -20.82 12.10 14.30
C VAL A 146 -19.82 12.88 13.44
N THR A 147 -19.44 14.07 13.88
CA THR A 147 -18.48 14.92 13.14
C THR A 147 -17.10 14.30 13.09
N LYS A 148 -16.33 14.61 12.03
CA LYS A 148 -14.96 14.12 11.85
C LYS A 148 -14.03 14.50 13.02
N GLN A 149 -14.31 15.60 13.72
CA GLN A 149 -13.56 16.05 14.91
C GLN A 149 -13.77 15.15 16.13
N VAL A 150 -14.99 14.61 16.29
CA VAL A 150 -15.31 13.67 17.37
C VAL A 150 -14.80 12.26 17.02
N ARG A 151 -14.98 11.82 15.76
CA ARG A 151 -14.49 10.52 15.27
C ARG A 151 -12.96 10.37 15.32
N LYS A 152 -12.20 11.48 15.22
CA LYS A 152 -10.73 11.50 15.11
C LYS A 152 -10.17 10.81 13.85
N PHE A 153 -11.03 10.53 12.88
CA PHE A 153 -10.68 10.08 11.54
C PHE A 153 -11.71 10.62 10.54
N ARG A 154 -11.41 10.49 9.26
CA ARG A 154 -12.23 10.90 8.13
C ARG A 154 -12.69 9.68 7.35
N VAL A 155 -13.89 9.74 6.78
CA VAL A 155 -14.37 8.79 5.77
C VAL A 155 -13.78 9.24 4.45
N GLY A 156 -12.71 8.58 4.00
CA GLY A 156 -12.14 8.87 2.69
C GLY A 156 -13.15 8.55 1.61
N MET A 157 -13.68 7.33 1.66
CA MET A 157 -14.75 6.85 0.81
C MET A 157 -15.48 5.72 1.53
N ALA A 158 -16.80 5.61 1.38
CA ALA A 158 -17.57 4.47 1.82
C ALA A 158 -18.58 4.05 0.75
N LEU A 159 -18.71 2.74 0.57
CA LEU A 159 -19.65 2.10 -0.33
C LEU A 159 -20.79 1.54 0.53
N ILE A 160 -21.99 2.08 0.34
CA ILE A 160 -23.16 1.71 1.12
C ILE A 160 -23.90 0.59 0.39
N PHE A 161 -24.07 -0.55 1.06
CA PHE A 161 -24.90 -1.67 0.63
C PHE A 161 -26.20 -1.70 1.45
N GLN A 162 -27.06 -2.71 1.23
CA GLN A 162 -28.33 -2.79 1.95
C GLN A 162 -28.12 -2.98 3.46
N GLU A 163 -27.38 -4.01 3.89
CA GLU A 163 -27.14 -4.30 5.32
C GLU A 163 -25.75 -3.87 5.82
N TYR A 164 -24.82 -3.63 4.90
CA TYR A 164 -23.40 -3.42 5.21
C TYR A 164 -22.84 -2.15 4.59
N VAL A 165 -21.73 -1.68 5.15
CA VAL A 165 -20.94 -0.59 4.60
C VAL A 165 -19.47 -1.00 4.57
N LEU A 166 -18.86 -0.90 3.39
CA LEU A 166 -17.42 -1.01 3.21
C LEU A 166 -16.82 0.39 3.18
N ALA A 167 -16.04 0.74 4.20
CA ALA A 167 -15.47 2.07 4.36
C ALA A 167 -13.94 2.05 4.30
N PHE A 168 -13.41 3.07 3.65
CA PHE A 168 -11.99 3.41 3.59
C PHE A 168 -11.78 4.66 4.46
N VAL A 169 -11.46 4.43 5.73
CA VAL A 169 -11.26 5.51 6.70
C VAL A 169 -9.80 5.95 6.70
N THR A 170 -9.56 7.25 6.87
CA THR A 170 -8.26 7.87 6.72
C THR A 170 -8.06 9.02 7.69
N ILE A 171 -6.82 9.33 8.05
CA ILE A 171 -6.50 10.49 8.88
C ILE A 171 -6.48 11.78 8.03
N ASP A 172 -6.00 11.69 6.79
CA ASP A 172 -5.58 12.85 5.99
C ASP A 172 -6.34 13.02 4.67
N LEU A 173 -7.24 12.10 4.28
CA LEU A 173 -7.88 12.03 2.96
C LEU A 173 -6.91 11.75 1.81
N LEU A 174 -5.70 11.26 2.11
CA LEU A 174 -4.72 10.90 1.10
C LEU A 174 -4.85 9.42 0.73
N PHE A 175 -5.67 9.17 -0.29
CA PHE A 175 -5.83 7.88 -0.97
C PHE A 175 -6.18 8.14 -2.45
N GLN A 176 -6.04 7.14 -3.31
CA GLN A 176 -6.33 7.29 -4.74
C GLN A 176 -7.37 6.26 -5.21
N PRO A 177 -8.61 6.68 -5.52
CA PRO A 177 -9.63 5.84 -6.15
C PRO A 177 -9.38 5.72 -7.67
N ILE A 178 -9.47 4.54 -8.24
CA ILE A 178 -9.27 4.31 -9.67
C ILE A 178 -10.38 3.39 -10.17
N TRP A 179 -11.19 3.90 -11.10
CA TRP A 179 -12.25 3.13 -11.76
C TRP A 179 -11.81 2.67 -13.15
N LYS A 180 -12.11 1.41 -13.49
CA LYS A 180 -11.82 0.79 -14.80
C LYS A 180 -12.97 -0.08 -15.25
N THR A 181 -13.08 -0.31 -16.56
CA THR A 181 -14.08 -1.22 -17.14
C THR A 181 -13.58 -2.67 -17.18
N SER A 182 -12.27 -2.88 -17.11
CA SER A 182 -11.67 -4.21 -17.04
C SER A 182 -10.51 -4.31 -16.03
N PHE A 183 -10.31 -5.51 -15.48
CA PHE A 183 -9.20 -5.80 -14.57
C PHE A 183 -7.82 -5.57 -15.21
N ALA A 184 -7.67 -5.88 -16.51
CA ALA A 184 -6.40 -5.79 -17.23
C ALA A 184 -5.86 -4.35 -17.31
N GLU A 185 -6.72 -3.34 -17.25
CA GLU A 185 -6.32 -1.93 -17.34
C GLU A 185 -5.52 -1.42 -16.14
N PHE A 186 -5.61 -2.08 -14.97
CA PHE A 186 -4.80 -1.69 -13.81
C PHE A 186 -3.31 -2.00 -13.98
N ARG A 187 -2.94 -2.88 -14.91
CA ARG A 187 -1.55 -3.31 -15.17
C ARG A 187 -0.83 -3.74 -13.88
N VAL A 188 -1.51 -4.55 -13.06
CA VAL A 188 -0.94 -5.09 -11.82
C VAL A 188 0.21 -6.02 -12.18
N PRO A 189 1.43 -5.81 -11.64
CA PRO A 189 2.56 -6.68 -11.92
C PRO A 189 2.37 -8.07 -11.28
N PRO A 190 3.03 -9.12 -11.80
CA PRO A 190 2.99 -10.45 -11.23
C PRO A 190 3.44 -10.43 -9.76
N ASN A 191 2.69 -11.15 -8.92
CA ASN A 191 2.99 -11.30 -7.50
C ASN A 191 4.17 -12.27 -7.32
N VAL A 192 5.18 -11.87 -6.55
CA VAL A 192 6.41 -12.68 -6.32
C VAL A 192 6.11 -14.06 -5.73
N TYR A 193 5.03 -14.21 -4.98
CA TYR A 193 4.64 -15.44 -4.32
C TYR A 193 3.76 -16.35 -5.19
N THR A 194 2.72 -15.81 -5.82
CA THR A 194 1.76 -16.63 -6.59
C THR A 194 2.09 -16.75 -8.08
N ALA A 195 2.91 -15.85 -8.63
CA ALA A 195 3.35 -15.82 -10.03
C ALA A 195 4.88 -15.63 -10.10
N THR A 196 5.62 -16.44 -9.33
CA THR A 196 7.06 -16.27 -9.12
C THR A 196 7.85 -16.23 -10.42
N THR A 197 7.59 -17.13 -11.37
CA THR A 197 8.31 -17.17 -12.65
C THR A 197 8.15 -15.87 -13.43
N ASP A 198 6.92 -15.39 -13.59
CA ASP A 198 6.64 -14.14 -14.33
C ASP A 198 7.26 -12.92 -13.63
N PHE A 199 7.23 -12.91 -12.30
CA PHE A 199 7.91 -11.89 -11.51
C PHE A 199 9.43 -11.90 -11.73
N LEU A 200 10.05 -13.08 -11.74
CA LEU A 200 11.49 -13.21 -11.99
C LEU A 200 11.87 -12.75 -13.40
N VAL A 201 11.04 -13.06 -14.41
CA VAL A 201 11.21 -12.57 -15.78
C VAL A 201 11.13 -11.04 -15.81
N LEU A 202 10.10 -10.46 -15.18
CA LEU A 202 9.93 -9.00 -15.10
C LEU A 202 11.14 -8.31 -14.45
N VAL A 203 11.67 -8.86 -13.36
CA VAL A 203 12.86 -8.32 -12.69
C VAL A 203 14.11 -8.45 -13.57
N ALA A 204 14.30 -9.59 -14.24
CA ALA A 204 15.43 -9.80 -15.14
C ALA A 204 15.39 -8.82 -16.32
N ASP A 205 14.22 -8.59 -16.90
CA ASP A 205 14.02 -7.63 -17.99
C ASP A 205 14.31 -6.20 -17.53
N TRP A 206 13.84 -5.82 -16.34
CA TRP A 206 14.16 -4.53 -15.73
C TRP A 206 15.66 -4.33 -15.50
N ILE A 207 16.37 -5.34 -14.98
CA ILE A 207 17.82 -5.29 -14.77
C ILE A 207 18.56 -5.07 -16.10
N ARG A 208 18.13 -5.76 -17.17
CA ARG A 208 18.71 -5.62 -18.51
C ARG A 208 18.39 -4.26 -19.12
N SER A 209 17.15 -3.78 -19.04
CA SER A 209 16.73 -2.51 -19.64
C SER A 209 17.40 -1.31 -19.01
N GLU A 210 17.63 -1.36 -17.69
CA GLU A 210 18.36 -0.34 -16.97
C GLU A 210 19.87 -0.42 -17.18
N ASN A 211 20.36 -1.46 -17.86
CA ASN A 211 21.77 -1.65 -18.16
C ASN A 211 22.66 -1.58 -16.90
N PHE A 212 22.21 -2.17 -15.79
CA PHE A 212 22.93 -2.14 -14.51
C PHE A 212 24.28 -2.88 -14.56
N LEU A 213 24.49 -3.72 -15.58
CA LEU A 213 25.68 -4.56 -15.73
C LEU A 213 26.79 -3.93 -16.59
N ALA A 214 26.48 -2.94 -17.43
CA ALA A 214 27.47 -2.37 -18.36
C ALA A 214 28.16 -1.08 -17.87
N GLY A 215 27.93 -0.65 -16.62
CA GLY A 215 28.56 0.56 -16.11
C GLY A 215 28.55 0.68 -14.59
N ARG A 216 29.46 1.50 -14.06
CA ARG A 216 29.51 1.85 -12.63
C ARG A 216 28.39 2.85 -12.32
N LYS A 217 27.17 2.34 -12.11
CA LYS A 217 26.09 3.13 -11.53
C LYS A 217 26.23 3.11 -10.01
N TYR A 218 26.61 4.24 -9.43
CA TYR A 218 26.75 4.43 -7.97
C TYR A 218 25.41 4.66 -7.26
N VAL A 219 24.30 4.23 -7.86
CA VAL A 219 22.96 4.36 -7.26
C VAL A 219 22.79 3.23 -6.25
N LEU A 220 22.35 3.55 -5.04
CA LEU A 220 22.01 2.56 -4.02
C LEU A 220 20.89 1.65 -4.53
N ALA A 221 21.07 0.35 -4.36
CA ALA A 221 20.11 -0.65 -4.82
C ALA A 221 18.73 -0.47 -4.15
N CYS A 222 18.71 -0.16 -2.86
CA CYS A 222 17.47 0.08 -2.12
C CYS A 222 16.65 1.26 -2.70
N GLU A 223 17.32 2.32 -3.17
CA GLU A 223 16.65 3.44 -3.83
C GLU A 223 16.12 3.07 -5.22
N ALA A 224 16.95 2.40 -6.03
CA ALA A 224 16.55 1.99 -7.38
C ALA A 224 15.32 1.07 -7.36
N ILE A 225 15.31 0.10 -6.43
CA ILE A 225 14.18 -0.81 -6.21
C ILE A 225 12.92 -0.04 -5.84
N ARG A 226 12.99 0.88 -4.87
CA ARG A 226 11.84 1.69 -4.44
C ARG A 226 11.31 2.62 -5.54
N ARG A 227 12.19 3.19 -6.37
CA ARG A 227 11.81 4.08 -7.49
C ARG A 227 11.14 3.29 -8.62
N ALA A 228 11.59 2.06 -8.87
CA ALA A 228 11.01 1.15 -9.85
C ALA A 228 9.71 0.49 -9.33
N ASN A 229 8.77 1.32 -8.86
CA ASN A 229 7.55 0.89 -8.18
C ASN A 229 6.58 0.06 -9.04
N LYS A 230 6.71 0.10 -10.38
CA LYS A 230 5.97 -0.74 -11.33
C LYS A 230 6.50 -2.18 -11.39
N ILE A 231 7.76 -2.38 -11.00
CA ILE A 231 8.44 -3.67 -10.96
C ILE A 231 8.37 -4.24 -9.54
N TRP A 232 8.76 -3.40 -8.57
CA TRP A 232 8.84 -3.74 -7.16
C TRP A 232 7.60 -3.26 -6.40
N TYR A 233 6.45 -3.77 -6.83
CA TYR A 233 5.15 -3.33 -6.33
C TYR A 233 5.02 -3.57 -4.82
N GLY A 234 4.72 -2.52 -4.07
CA GLY A 234 4.55 -2.59 -2.61
C GLY A 234 5.83 -2.51 -1.78
N ILE A 235 7.01 -2.43 -2.40
CA ILE A 235 8.26 -2.20 -1.64
C ILE A 235 8.43 -0.71 -1.36
N GLY A 236 8.36 -0.32 -0.09
CA GLY A 236 8.67 1.03 0.36
C GLY A 236 9.98 1.10 1.16
N VAL A 237 10.06 2.07 2.06
CA VAL A 237 11.28 2.39 2.82
C VAL A 237 11.58 1.26 3.80
N TYR A 238 10.58 0.80 4.53
CA TYR A 238 10.83 -0.15 5.60
C TYR A 238 10.97 -1.56 5.04
N THR A 239 10.13 -1.95 4.08
CA THR A 239 10.17 -3.28 3.46
C THR A 239 11.51 -3.49 2.81
N VAL A 240 12.05 -2.51 2.06
CA VAL A 240 13.37 -2.72 1.43
C VAL A 240 14.45 -3.00 2.49
N MET A 241 14.44 -2.31 3.63
CA MET A 241 15.41 -2.54 4.70
C MET A 241 15.24 -3.93 5.34
N GLU A 242 14.01 -4.36 5.58
CA GLU A 242 13.68 -5.71 6.03
C GLU A 242 14.19 -6.77 5.05
N LEU A 243 14.03 -6.54 3.73
CA LEU A 243 14.49 -7.47 2.70
C LEU A 243 16.02 -7.55 2.64
N PHE A 244 16.74 -6.44 2.73
CA PHE A 244 18.20 -6.44 2.79
C PHE A 244 18.70 -7.19 4.03
N PHE A 245 18.08 -6.96 5.19
CA PHE A 245 18.41 -7.68 6.42
C PHE A 245 18.15 -9.18 6.30
N MET A 246 16.95 -9.59 5.88
CA MET A 246 16.58 -11.00 5.67
C MET A 246 17.50 -11.67 4.65
N ALA A 247 17.86 -10.94 3.59
CA ALA A 247 18.80 -11.41 2.59
C ALA A 247 20.23 -11.47 3.11
N GLY A 248 20.56 -10.88 4.26
CA GLY A 248 21.92 -10.72 4.80
C GLY A 248 22.84 -9.88 3.94
N LEU A 249 22.30 -8.80 3.40
CA LEU A 249 22.97 -7.87 2.49
C LEU A 249 22.99 -6.47 3.10
N SER A 250 24.06 -5.72 2.84
CA SER A 250 24.14 -4.32 3.27
C SER A 250 23.15 -3.45 2.46
N PRO A 251 22.38 -2.56 3.10
CA PRO A 251 21.49 -1.63 2.38
C PRO A 251 22.27 -0.57 1.57
N PHE A 252 23.59 -0.48 1.79
CA PHE A 252 24.50 0.43 1.08
C PHE A 252 25.08 -0.16 -0.21
N LEU A 253 24.69 -1.39 -0.58
CA LEU A 253 25.07 -1.93 -1.88
C LEU A 253 24.51 -1.06 -3.00
N THR A 254 25.34 -0.78 -3.99
CA THR A 254 24.90 -0.22 -5.27
C THR A 254 24.12 -1.24 -6.08
N VAL A 255 23.33 -0.76 -7.05
CA VAL A 255 22.63 -1.62 -8.03
C VAL A 255 23.59 -2.59 -8.73
N CYS A 256 24.80 -2.13 -9.07
CA CYS A 256 25.80 -2.94 -9.74
C CYS A 256 26.31 -4.06 -8.83
N GLU A 257 26.63 -3.74 -7.57
CA GLU A 257 27.12 -4.74 -6.62
C GLU A 257 26.08 -5.78 -6.23
N LEU A 258 24.80 -5.39 -6.18
CA LEU A 258 23.69 -6.31 -5.95
C LEU A 258 23.48 -7.22 -7.18
N PHE A 259 23.23 -6.63 -8.35
CA PHE A 259 22.74 -7.37 -9.51
C PHE A 259 23.82 -8.06 -10.35
N SER A 260 25.08 -7.62 -10.25
CA SER A 260 26.21 -8.31 -10.92
C SER A 260 26.66 -9.57 -10.18
N SER A 261 26.11 -9.84 -8.99
CA SER A 261 26.37 -11.06 -8.23
C SER A 261 25.11 -11.94 -8.22
N PRO A 262 25.08 -13.04 -8.99
CA PRO A 262 23.91 -13.93 -9.03
C PRO A 262 23.45 -14.41 -7.65
N SER A 263 24.41 -14.67 -6.75
CA SER A 263 24.11 -15.10 -5.37
C SER A 263 23.42 -14.00 -4.55
N ARG A 264 23.85 -12.74 -4.65
CA ARG A 264 23.22 -11.63 -3.92
C ARG A 264 21.81 -11.36 -4.46
N THR A 265 21.65 -11.35 -5.78
CA THR A 265 20.34 -11.22 -6.44
C THR A 265 19.39 -12.32 -5.99
N ALA A 266 19.81 -13.59 -6.03
CA ALA A 266 18.99 -14.72 -5.62
C ALA A 266 18.57 -14.63 -4.15
N ARG A 267 19.50 -14.26 -3.24
CA ARG A 267 19.19 -14.07 -1.81
C ARG A 267 18.18 -12.95 -1.58
N PHE A 268 18.32 -11.82 -2.28
CA PHE A 268 17.37 -10.72 -2.18
C PHE A 268 15.97 -11.12 -2.65
N LEU A 269 15.88 -11.80 -3.80
CA LEU A 269 14.61 -12.29 -4.34
C LEU A 269 13.97 -13.36 -3.43
N ALA A 270 14.76 -14.27 -2.88
CA ALA A 270 14.29 -15.26 -1.91
C ALA A 270 13.79 -14.61 -0.60
N ALA A 271 14.48 -13.56 -0.13
CA ALA A 271 14.02 -12.77 1.01
C ALA A 271 12.67 -12.11 0.70
N TYR A 272 12.49 -11.56 -0.51
CA TYR A 272 11.22 -10.97 -0.91
C TYR A 272 10.09 -11.98 -0.97
N TYR A 273 10.31 -13.12 -1.64
CA TYR A 273 9.37 -14.23 -1.64
C TYR A 273 8.97 -14.64 -0.22
N THR A 274 9.95 -14.84 0.66
CA THR A 274 9.72 -15.26 2.05
C THR A 274 8.92 -14.21 2.82
N PHE A 275 9.23 -12.93 2.64
CA PHE A 275 8.53 -11.83 3.28
C PHE A 275 7.04 -11.80 2.88
N ILE A 276 6.75 -12.00 1.59
CA ILE A 276 5.37 -12.07 1.08
C ILE A 276 4.66 -13.34 1.55
N HIS A 277 5.28 -14.50 1.39
CA HIS A 277 4.74 -15.77 1.87
C HIS A 277 4.37 -15.69 3.35
N HIS A 278 5.25 -15.12 4.20
CA HIS A 278 4.97 -14.99 5.62
C HIS A 278 3.76 -14.08 5.88
N SER A 279 3.68 -12.96 5.16
CA SER A 279 2.58 -12.00 5.25
C SER A 279 1.25 -12.64 4.80
N GLU A 280 1.25 -13.45 3.75
CA GLU A 280 0.03 -14.09 3.27
C GLU A 280 -0.50 -15.17 4.22
N ASN A 281 0.41 -15.97 4.79
CA ASN A 281 0.01 -17.16 5.54
C ASN A 281 -0.17 -16.91 7.05
N HIS A 282 0.49 -15.91 7.61
CA HIS A 282 0.53 -15.75 9.07
C HIS A 282 -0.07 -14.44 9.58
N LEU A 283 -0.19 -13.41 8.73
CA LEU A 283 -0.60 -12.07 9.15
C LEU A 283 -2.00 -12.05 9.78
N TRP A 284 -2.87 -12.96 9.37
CA TRP A 284 -4.21 -13.07 9.95
C TRP A 284 -4.19 -13.39 11.45
N LYS A 285 -3.17 -14.11 11.95
CA LYS A 285 -3.02 -14.39 13.38
C LYS A 285 -2.78 -13.11 14.19
N LEU A 286 -2.11 -12.13 13.59
CA LEU A 286 -1.90 -10.81 14.20
C LEU A 286 -3.17 -9.95 14.14
N LEU A 287 -3.88 -9.99 13.01
CA LEU A 287 -5.02 -9.10 12.77
C LEU A 287 -6.31 -9.55 13.46
N ARG A 288 -6.59 -10.85 13.46
CA ARG A 288 -7.87 -11.39 13.94
C ARG A 288 -8.23 -10.95 15.36
N PRO A 289 -7.30 -10.92 16.35
CA PRO A 289 -7.62 -10.46 17.70
C PRO A 289 -8.00 -8.97 17.79
N CYS A 290 -7.68 -8.18 16.76
CA CYS A 290 -7.93 -6.75 16.71
C CYS A 290 -9.26 -6.40 16.01
N ILE A 291 -9.96 -7.40 15.48
CA ILE A 291 -11.22 -7.20 14.75
C ILE A 291 -12.39 -7.48 15.69
N HIS A 292 -13.20 -6.46 15.92
CA HIS A 292 -14.39 -6.51 16.76
C HIS A 292 -15.60 -6.17 15.89
N ASP A 293 -16.49 -7.14 15.68
CA ASP A 293 -17.71 -6.98 14.87
C ASP A 293 -17.44 -6.40 13.46
N GLY A 294 -16.39 -6.88 12.79
CA GLY A 294 -16.01 -6.42 11.45
C GLY A 294 -15.17 -5.13 11.42
N VAL A 295 -14.96 -4.48 12.57
CA VAL A 295 -14.15 -3.26 12.70
C VAL A 295 -12.78 -3.59 13.28
N LEU A 296 -11.72 -3.21 12.58
CA LEU A 296 -10.35 -3.28 13.07
C LEU A 296 -10.11 -2.15 14.09
N ALA A 297 -10.08 -2.51 15.38
CA ALA A 297 -9.94 -1.61 16.52
C ALA A 297 -8.86 -2.13 17.50
N PRO A 298 -7.56 -2.11 17.11
CA PRO A 298 -6.49 -2.66 17.94
C PRO A 298 -6.20 -1.77 19.16
N THR A 299 -5.99 -2.42 20.31
CA THR A 299 -5.42 -1.77 21.50
C THR A 299 -3.97 -1.34 21.27
N THR A 300 -3.42 -0.50 22.15
CA THR A 300 -1.99 -0.15 22.10
C THR A 300 -1.08 -1.37 22.20
N GLU A 301 -1.39 -2.31 23.09
CA GLU A 301 -0.60 -3.55 23.23
C GLU A 301 -0.63 -4.39 21.96
N GLN A 302 -1.80 -4.55 21.33
CA GLN A 302 -1.93 -5.28 20.07
C GLN A 302 -1.16 -4.60 18.92
N ARG A 303 -1.16 -3.26 18.87
CA ARG A 303 -0.36 -2.50 17.89
C ARG A 303 1.14 -2.75 18.08
N LEU A 304 1.61 -2.82 19.32
CA LEU A 304 3.02 -3.07 19.62
C LEU A 304 3.49 -4.47 19.16
N LYS A 305 2.60 -5.47 19.10
CA LYS A 305 2.92 -6.80 18.58
C LYS A 305 3.31 -6.79 17.09
N TYR A 306 2.99 -5.73 16.34
CA TYR A 306 3.51 -5.58 14.98
C TYR A 306 5.01 -5.32 14.93
N ALA A 307 5.61 -4.74 15.99
CA ALA A 307 7.06 -4.56 16.04
C ALA A 307 7.82 -5.90 16.04
N ASP A 308 7.21 -6.97 16.55
CA ASP A 308 7.79 -8.32 16.53
C ASP A 308 7.82 -8.93 15.12
N TRP A 309 7.04 -8.38 14.19
CA TRP A 309 7.04 -8.80 12.79
C TRP A 309 8.16 -8.17 11.97
N LEU A 310 8.77 -7.10 12.48
CA LEU A 310 9.85 -6.38 11.82
C LEU A 310 11.18 -6.85 12.40
N TYR A 311 12.18 -7.11 11.57
CA TYR A 311 13.49 -7.50 12.03
C TYR A 311 14.33 -6.29 12.45
N VAL A 312 14.27 -5.20 11.67
CA VAL A 312 15.18 -4.05 11.84
C VAL A 312 14.50 -2.69 11.85
N TRP A 313 13.37 -2.55 11.18
CA TRP A 313 12.73 -1.25 11.05
C TRP A 313 12.13 -0.76 12.37
N GLY A 314 12.39 0.51 12.69
CA GLY A 314 11.88 1.14 13.91
C GLY A 314 12.49 0.57 15.20
N LYS A 315 13.61 -0.17 15.11
CA LYS A 315 14.32 -0.74 16.25
C LYS A 315 15.67 -0.05 16.42
N GLU A 316 15.94 0.43 17.63
CA GLU A 316 17.26 0.99 17.99
C GLU A 316 18.33 -0.11 18.05
N ARG A 317 17.95 -1.30 18.52
CA ARG A 317 18.82 -2.46 18.66
C ARG A 317 18.19 -3.67 18.01
N VAL A 318 19.00 -4.42 17.27
CA VAL A 318 18.57 -5.61 16.53
C VAL A 318 19.49 -6.76 16.86
N MET A 319 18.91 -7.96 16.98
CA MET A 319 19.70 -9.19 17.09
C MET A 319 20.11 -9.61 15.68
N MET A 320 21.37 -10.01 15.52
CA MET A 320 21.87 -10.57 14.26
C MET A 320 22.33 -12.01 14.47
N SER A 321 22.30 -12.80 13.41
CA SER A 321 22.85 -14.16 13.46
C SER A 321 24.36 -14.12 13.74
N ASN A 322 24.90 -15.16 14.38
CA ASN A 322 26.35 -15.26 14.65
C ASN A 322 27.18 -15.06 13.38
N ARG A 323 26.74 -15.64 12.26
CA ARG A 323 27.39 -15.45 10.96
C ARG A 323 27.44 -13.98 10.52
N MET A 324 26.37 -13.20 10.73
CA MET A 324 26.37 -11.77 10.42
C MET A 324 27.31 -11.01 11.35
N ALA A 325 27.34 -11.35 12.64
CA ALA A 325 28.27 -10.76 13.60
C ALA A 325 29.73 -11.02 13.18
N GLU A 326 30.08 -12.27 12.85
CA GLU A 326 31.41 -12.63 12.34
C GLU A 326 31.81 -11.84 11.09
N LEU A 327 30.86 -11.61 10.17
CA LEU A 327 31.10 -10.80 8.97
C LEU A 327 31.33 -9.32 9.30
N VAL A 328 30.59 -8.77 10.26
CA VAL A 328 30.78 -7.40 10.75
C VAL A 328 32.14 -7.27 11.44
N ASP A 329 32.52 -8.22 12.30
CA ASP A 329 33.81 -8.23 12.97
C ASP A 329 34.96 -8.29 11.96
N HIS A 330 34.86 -9.18 10.97
CA HIS A 330 35.85 -9.29 9.91
C HIS A 330 35.95 -8.01 9.05
N PHE A 331 34.82 -7.35 8.78
CA PHE A 331 34.81 -6.06 8.09
C PHE A 331 35.46 -4.95 8.92
N ASN A 332 35.19 -4.90 10.22
CA ASN A 332 35.77 -3.92 11.13
C ASN A 332 37.29 -4.09 11.25
N VAL A 333 37.77 -5.33 11.35
CA VAL A 333 39.20 -5.64 11.34
C VAL A 333 39.85 -5.14 10.05
N LYS A 334 39.28 -5.48 8.88
CA LYS A 334 39.81 -5.02 7.58
C LYS A 334 39.78 -3.51 7.42
N SER A 335 38.70 -2.86 7.83
CA SER A 335 38.54 -1.40 7.75
C SER A 335 39.56 -0.69 8.65
N PHE A 336 39.79 -1.22 9.86
CA PHE A 336 40.83 -0.73 10.76
C PHE A 336 42.21 -0.84 10.13
N PHE A 337 42.56 -1.97 9.50
CA PHE A 337 43.84 -2.13 8.79
C PHE A 337 44.00 -1.18 7.60
N LEU A 338 42.93 -0.94 6.83
CA LEU A 338 42.96 0.02 5.71
C LEU A 338 43.16 1.45 6.23
N PHE A 339 42.47 1.83 7.30
CA PHE A 339 42.65 3.13 7.95
C PHE A 339 44.09 3.28 8.47
N LEU A 340 44.61 2.27 9.17
CA LEU A 340 45.98 2.28 9.68
C LEU A 340 47.00 2.39 8.53
N SER A 341 46.81 1.66 7.43
CA SER A 341 47.70 1.72 6.26
C SER A 341 47.68 3.10 5.61
N PHE A 342 46.52 3.76 5.54
CA PHE A 342 46.42 5.09 4.93
C PHE A 342 47.05 6.18 5.80
N PHE A 343 46.99 6.07 7.14
CA PHE A 343 47.53 7.08 8.04
C PHE A 343 48.97 6.82 8.51
N VAL A 344 49.40 5.56 8.62
CA VAL A 344 50.74 5.19 9.11
C VAL A 344 51.76 5.03 7.98
N LEU A 345 51.35 4.62 6.78
CA LEU A 345 52.27 4.49 5.64
C LEU A 345 52.28 5.71 4.70
N CYS A 346 51.35 6.67 4.89
CA CYS A 346 51.31 7.92 4.14
C CYS A 346 51.81 9.20 4.88
N PRO A 347 52.80 9.19 5.81
CA PRO A 347 53.43 10.43 6.27
C PRO A 347 54.34 11.11 5.24
N LEU A 348 54.70 10.43 4.13
CA LEU A 348 55.78 10.87 3.23
C LEU A 348 55.35 11.77 2.06
N ILE A 349 54.06 12.08 1.88
CA ILE A 349 53.59 12.85 0.72
C ILE A 349 53.08 14.26 1.09
N LEU A 350 52.86 14.57 2.37
CA LEU A 350 52.30 15.87 2.79
C LEU A 350 53.32 16.88 3.37
N PHE A 351 54.62 16.58 3.37
CA PHE A 351 55.68 17.50 3.86
C PHE A 351 56.77 17.82 2.83
N GLY A 352 56.49 17.71 1.53
CA GLY A 352 57.37 18.19 0.46
C GLY A 352 56.92 19.55 -0.07
N SER A 353 57.28 20.62 0.64
CA SER A 353 57.27 22.02 0.15
C SER A 353 58.70 22.45 -0.11
#